data_AF-A0A2E6TVY8-F1
#
_entry.id   AF-A0A2E6TVY8-F1
#
_cell.length_a   1.000
_cell.length_b   1.000
_cell.length_c   1.000
_cell.angle_alpha   90.00
_cell.angle_beta   90.00
_cell.angle_gamma   90.00
#
_symmetry.space_group_name_H-M   'P 1'
#
loop_
_entity.id
_entity.type
_entity.pdbx_description
1 polymer ?
#
loop_
_entity_poly.entity_id
_entity_poly.type
_entity_poly.pdbx_seq_one_letter_code
_entity_poly.pdbx_strand_id
1 'polypeptide(L)'
;MAGDKEAFNVPDGVSVPSMDFAKHVAEMTRHTARLALASLGVVFALGLVEALSVGLSVHCIVLMTGAILSAAAVWVYNFTAVMFAAGSRRRQFYVLTTLGVLLPYLLGFYVLGYRGFWGLIETSRNFEAGPAGVAMGSVLLGFFLLSQLRQLVEVRQWVDELVTSAVPAQLAGEVQRKSRRKRKRR
;
A
#
# COMPACT_ATOMS: atom_id res chain seq x y z
N MET A 1 -0.14 -1.57 21.52
CA MET A 1 0.01 -0.13 21.27
C MET A 1 -1.30 0.37 20.68
N ALA A 2 -2.04 1.14 21.47
CA ALA A 2 -3.18 1.91 20.98
C ALA A 2 -2.61 2.99 20.05
N GLY A 3 -2.53 2.67 18.77
CA GLY A 3 -2.26 3.64 17.72
C GLY A 3 -3.55 4.40 17.50
N ASP A 4 -3.50 5.67 17.87
CA ASP A 4 -4.51 6.71 17.67
C ASP A 4 -5.46 6.43 16.49
N LYS A 5 -6.73 6.23 16.82
CA LYS A 5 -7.86 6.59 15.96
C LYS A 5 -8.04 8.11 15.92
N GLU A 6 -6.97 8.88 16.10
CA GLU A 6 -7.02 10.32 15.86
C GLU A 6 -7.18 10.54 14.37
N ALA A 7 -8.45 10.82 14.03
CA ALA A 7 -8.83 11.74 12.98
C ALA A 7 -8.47 11.34 11.54
N PHE A 8 -8.93 10.17 11.10
CA PHE A 8 -9.46 10.05 9.74
C PHE A 8 -10.85 10.71 9.70
N ASN A 9 -10.89 12.02 9.95
CA ASN A 9 -12.12 12.81 9.91
C ASN A 9 -12.34 13.24 8.47
N VAL A 10 -13.40 12.71 7.84
CA VAL A 10 -13.87 13.26 6.56
C VAL A 10 -14.18 14.73 6.80
N PRO A 11 -13.57 15.67 6.04
CA PRO A 11 -13.83 17.10 6.25
C PRO A 11 -15.33 17.39 6.17
N ASP A 12 -15.83 18.21 7.09
CA ASP A 12 -17.24 18.57 7.13
C ASP A 12 -17.70 19.10 5.77
N GLY A 13 -18.74 18.49 5.21
CA GLY A 13 -19.31 18.86 3.90
C GLY A 13 -18.78 18.05 2.69
N VAL A 14 -17.84 17.13 2.87
CA VAL A 14 -17.39 16.23 1.78
C VAL A 14 -18.35 15.04 1.65
N SER A 15 -19.03 14.93 0.51
CA SER A 15 -19.88 13.76 0.22
C SER A 15 -19.03 12.53 -0.13
N VAL A 16 -19.39 11.36 0.38
CA VAL A 16 -18.75 10.08 0.04
C VAL A 16 -19.74 9.23 -0.78
N PRO A 17 -19.36 8.67 -1.94
CA PRO A 17 -18.13 8.95 -2.72
C PRO A 17 -18.19 10.31 -3.45
N SER A 18 -17.03 10.97 -3.64
CA SER A 18 -16.91 12.19 -4.46
C SER A 18 -15.46 12.45 -4.91
N MET A 19 -15.29 13.37 -5.85
CA MET A 19 -13.97 13.79 -6.32
C MET A 19 -13.15 14.49 -5.22
N ASP A 20 -13.79 15.23 -4.32
CA ASP A 20 -13.11 15.91 -3.21
C ASP A 20 -12.67 14.91 -2.13
N PHE A 21 -13.48 13.87 -1.89
CA PHE A 21 -13.07 12.74 -1.06
C PHE A 21 -11.88 11.99 -1.68
N ALA A 22 -11.88 11.78 -3.00
CA ALA A 22 -10.77 11.13 -3.70
C ALA A 22 -9.46 11.92 -3.60
N LYS A 23 -9.50 13.26 -3.69
CA LYS A 23 -8.33 14.13 -3.49
C LYS A 23 -7.78 14.00 -2.07
N HIS A 24 -8.67 13.99 -1.08
CA HIS A 24 -8.26 13.83 0.32
C HIS A 24 -7.59 12.48 0.57
N VAL A 25 -8.17 11.38 0.06
CA VAL A 25 -7.57 10.05 0.11
C VAL A 25 -6.19 10.04 -0.57
N ALA A 26 -6.07 10.64 -1.76
CA ALA A 26 -4.81 10.72 -2.49
C ALA A 26 -3.73 11.49 -1.72
N GLU A 27 -4.10 12.57 -1.02
CA GLU A 27 -3.18 13.38 -0.24
C GLU A 27 -2.67 12.62 0.99
N MET A 28 -3.55 11.90 1.69
CA MET A 28 -3.17 11.07 2.84
C MET A 28 -2.27 9.90 2.44
N THR A 29 -2.59 9.18 1.35
CA THR A 29 -1.77 8.05 0.91
C THR A 29 -0.48 8.49 0.23
N ARG A 30 -0.35 9.75 -0.18
CA ARG A 30 0.82 10.27 -0.91
C ARG A 30 2.12 10.04 -0.16
N HIS A 31 2.15 10.35 1.14
CA HIS A 31 3.36 10.26 1.94
C HIS A 31 3.80 8.79 2.09
N THR A 32 2.87 7.92 2.52
CA THR A 32 3.11 6.49 2.71
C THR A 32 3.50 5.79 1.40
N ALA A 33 2.82 6.10 0.28
CA ALA A 33 3.16 5.54 -1.02
C ALA A 33 4.56 5.99 -1.49
N ARG A 34 4.93 7.25 -1.24
CA ARG A 34 6.25 7.78 -1.60
C ARG A 34 7.36 7.11 -0.77
N LEU A 35 7.13 6.88 0.53
CA LEU A 35 8.05 6.13 1.38
C LEU A 35 8.18 4.67 0.96
N ALA A 36 7.06 4.01 0.63
CA ALA A 36 7.07 2.64 0.12
C ALA A 36 7.88 2.55 -1.18
N LEU A 37 7.64 3.44 -2.14
CA LEU A 37 8.41 3.50 -3.39
C LEU A 37 9.90 3.79 -3.15
N ALA A 38 10.22 4.69 -2.22
CA ALA A 38 11.62 4.96 -1.85
C ALA A 38 12.29 3.71 -1.28
N SER A 39 11.64 2.98 -0.36
CA SER A 39 12.18 1.74 0.20
C SER A 39 12.36 0.65 -0.86
N LEU A 40 11.44 0.52 -1.81
CA LEU A 40 11.60 -0.38 -2.96
C LEU A 40 12.78 0.04 -3.86
N GLY A 41 13.00 1.34 -4.03
CA GLY A 41 14.18 1.87 -4.71
C GLY A 41 15.49 1.49 -4.02
N VAL A 42 15.53 1.51 -2.68
CA VAL A 42 16.68 1.02 -1.91
C VAL A 42 16.88 -0.48 -2.10
N VAL A 43 15.82 -1.29 -2.06
CA VAL A 43 15.91 -2.74 -2.34
C VAL A 43 16.47 -3.01 -3.74
N PHE A 44 16.01 -2.25 -4.74
CA PHE A 44 16.53 -2.34 -6.10
C PHE A 44 18.02 -1.96 -6.17
N ALA A 45 18.41 -0.85 -5.56
CA ALA A 45 19.80 -0.40 -5.53
C ALA A 45 20.72 -1.42 -4.85
N LEU A 46 20.28 -2.05 -3.76
CA LEU A 46 21.03 -3.12 -3.10
C LEU A 46 21.22 -4.32 -4.02
N GLY A 47 20.17 -4.73 -4.75
CA GLY A 47 20.28 -5.81 -5.74
C GLY A 47 21.22 -5.46 -6.90
N LEU A 48 21.21 -4.21 -7.37
CA LEU A 48 22.09 -3.73 -8.43
C LEU A 48 23.55 -3.65 -8.00
N VAL A 49 23.83 -3.10 -6.81
CA VAL A 49 25.19 -3.02 -6.25
C VAL A 49 25.78 -4.42 -6.07
N GLU A 50 25.00 -5.34 -5.52
CA GLU A 50 25.42 -6.74 -5.37
C GLU A 50 25.70 -7.38 -6.74
N ALA A 51 24.83 -7.17 -7.73
CA ALA A 51 25.03 -7.66 -9.09
C ALA A 51 26.30 -7.11 -9.75
N LEU A 52 26.65 -5.84 -9.50
CA LEU A 52 27.87 -5.23 -10.03
C LEU A 52 29.14 -5.71 -9.32
N SER A 53 29.04 -6.08 -8.03
CA SER A 53 30.19 -6.48 -7.22
C SER A 53 30.53 -7.97 -7.32
N VAL A 54 29.52 -8.85 -7.33
CA VAL A 54 29.71 -10.32 -7.31
C VAL A 54 29.22 -10.99 -8.60
N GLY A 55 28.56 -10.24 -9.47
CA GLY A 55 27.95 -10.75 -10.70
C GLY A 55 26.45 -11.01 -10.56
N LEU A 56 25.78 -11.29 -11.69
CA LEU A 56 24.33 -11.45 -11.76
C LEU A 56 23.88 -12.80 -11.17
N SER A 57 23.56 -12.82 -9.88
CA SER A 57 22.99 -14.00 -9.21
C SER A 57 21.47 -14.04 -9.28
N VAL A 58 20.88 -15.21 -9.05
CA VAL A 58 19.42 -15.37 -8.93
C VAL A 58 18.84 -14.45 -7.85
N HIS A 59 19.55 -14.28 -6.73
CA HIS A 59 19.14 -13.38 -5.64
C HIS A 59 19.03 -11.93 -6.10
N CYS A 60 20.01 -11.43 -6.87
CA CYS A 60 19.98 -10.07 -7.40
C CYS A 60 18.81 -9.88 -8.38
N ILE A 61 18.57 -10.86 -9.26
CA ILE A 61 17.44 -10.84 -10.21
C ILE A 61 16.11 -10.79 -9.44
N VAL A 62 15.96 -11.58 -8.39
CA VAL A 62 14.74 -11.59 -7.55
C VAL A 62 14.53 -10.24 -6.86
N LEU A 63 15.57 -9.65 -6.29
CA LEU A 63 15.47 -8.34 -5.63
C LEU A 63 15.11 -7.23 -6.62
N MET A 64 15.80 -7.17 -7.77
CA MET A 64 15.58 -6.13 -8.77
C MET A 64 14.20 -6.27 -9.43
N THR A 65 13.86 -7.47 -9.92
CA THR A 65 12.58 -7.73 -10.58
C THR A 65 11.43 -7.61 -9.59
N GLY A 66 11.60 -8.16 -8.38
CA GLY A 66 10.65 -8.04 -7.29
C GLY A 66 10.39 -6.59 -6.92
N ALA A 67 11.43 -5.74 -6.83
CA ALA A 67 11.27 -4.31 -6.54
C ALA A 67 10.53 -3.56 -7.65
N ILE A 68 10.83 -3.85 -8.93
CA ILE A 68 10.13 -3.23 -10.07
C ILE A 68 8.64 -3.62 -10.07
N LEU A 69 8.34 -4.92 -9.96
CA LEU A 69 6.96 -5.42 -9.94
C LEU A 69 6.20 -4.89 -8.71
N SER A 70 6.87 -4.82 -7.56
CA SER A 70 6.32 -4.26 -6.34
C SER A 70 6.02 -2.75 -6.46
N ALA A 71 6.90 -1.99 -7.12
CA ALA A 71 6.69 -0.56 -7.34
C ALA A 71 5.48 -0.31 -8.25
N ALA A 72 5.36 -1.09 -9.33
CA ALA A 72 4.19 -1.07 -10.20
C ALA A 72 2.91 -1.43 -9.43
N ALA A 73 2.96 -2.46 -8.58
CA ALA A 73 1.83 -2.86 -7.76
C ALA A 73 1.39 -1.79 -6.76
N VAL A 74 2.32 -1.16 -6.04
CA VAL A 74 2.03 -0.05 -5.11
C VAL A 74 1.40 1.13 -5.86
N TRP A 75 1.91 1.46 -7.05
CA TRP A 75 1.37 2.54 -7.86
C TRP A 75 -0.06 2.25 -8.34
N VAL A 76 -0.29 1.06 -8.90
CA VAL A 76 -1.61 0.61 -9.34
C VAL A 76 -2.61 0.58 -8.18
N TYR A 77 -2.19 0.10 -7.01
CA TYR A 77 -3.03 0.04 -5.82
C TYR A 77 -3.45 1.42 -5.32
N ASN A 78 -2.50 2.37 -5.27
CA ASN A 78 -2.82 3.73 -4.87
C ASN A 78 -3.77 4.40 -5.88
N PHE A 79 -3.55 4.17 -7.18
CA PHE A 79 -4.42 4.68 -8.22
C PHE A 79 -5.86 4.12 -8.12
N THR A 80 -6.02 2.82 -7.83
CA THR A 80 -7.36 2.24 -7.70
C THR A 80 -8.08 2.69 -6.44
N ALA A 81 -7.37 2.93 -5.33
CA ALA A 81 -7.97 3.52 -4.13
C ALA A 81 -8.59 4.90 -4.42
N VAL A 82 -7.88 5.76 -5.17
CA VAL A 82 -8.39 7.08 -5.58
C VAL A 82 -9.60 6.96 -6.51
N MET A 83 -9.54 6.05 -7.49
CA MET A 83 -10.65 5.82 -8.42
C MET A 83 -11.91 5.27 -7.71
N PHE A 84 -11.73 4.45 -6.68
CA PHE A 84 -12.84 3.93 -5.88
C PHE A 84 -13.46 5.02 -5.00
N ALA A 85 -12.63 5.84 -4.34
CA ALA A 85 -13.07 7.01 -3.58
C ALA A 85 -13.86 8.01 -4.45
N ALA A 86 -13.51 8.13 -5.74
CA ALA A 86 -14.22 8.95 -6.72
C ALA A 86 -15.58 8.36 -7.17
N GLY A 87 -15.93 7.13 -6.75
CA GLY A 87 -17.23 6.50 -7.04
C GLY A 87 -17.24 5.57 -8.27
N SER A 88 -16.08 5.15 -8.78
CA SER A 88 -16.01 4.23 -9.93
C SER A 88 -16.59 2.85 -9.61
N ARG A 89 -17.64 2.45 -10.35
CA ARG A 89 -18.37 1.17 -10.19
C ARG A 89 -17.64 -0.08 -10.70
N ARG A 90 -16.43 0.03 -11.28
CA ARG A 90 -15.76 -1.11 -11.94
C ARG A 90 -15.16 -2.11 -10.95
N ARG A 91 -16.00 -3.02 -10.42
CA ARG A 91 -15.64 -4.00 -9.38
C ARG A 91 -14.53 -4.99 -9.74
N GLN A 92 -14.39 -5.36 -11.02
CA GLN A 92 -13.46 -6.42 -11.46
C GLN A 92 -11.97 -6.04 -11.35
N PHE A 93 -11.62 -4.76 -11.53
CA PHE A 93 -10.24 -4.31 -11.40
C PHE A 93 -9.75 -4.35 -9.94
N TYR A 94 -10.65 -4.37 -8.96
CA TYR A 94 -10.27 -4.33 -7.56
C TYR A 94 -9.62 -5.63 -7.07
N VAL A 95 -10.05 -6.81 -7.55
CA VAL A 95 -9.49 -8.11 -7.13
C VAL A 95 -8.02 -8.25 -7.56
N LEU A 96 -7.72 -7.89 -8.80
CA LEU A 96 -6.34 -7.88 -9.31
C LEU A 96 -5.44 -6.92 -8.53
N THR A 97 -5.95 -5.75 -8.13
CA THR A 97 -5.16 -4.83 -7.31
C THR A 97 -4.92 -5.31 -5.89
N THR A 98 -5.85 -6.04 -5.29
CA THR A 98 -5.66 -6.63 -3.96
C THR A 98 -4.59 -7.74 -3.99
N LEU A 99 -4.60 -8.56 -5.05
CA LEU A 99 -3.53 -9.54 -5.29
C LEU A 99 -2.19 -8.88 -5.61
N GLY A 100 -2.21 -7.75 -6.33
CA GLY A 100 -1.01 -6.98 -6.64
C GLY A 100 -0.24 -6.53 -5.39
N VAL A 101 -0.94 -6.13 -4.32
CA VAL A 101 -0.28 -5.75 -3.05
C VAL A 101 0.40 -6.91 -2.36
N LEU A 102 0.07 -8.16 -2.67
CA LEU A 102 0.77 -9.30 -2.09
C LEU A 102 2.26 -9.33 -2.50
N LEU A 103 2.61 -8.85 -3.70
CA LEU A 103 3.99 -8.81 -4.21
C LEU A 103 4.94 -8.00 -3.32
N PRO A 104 4.68 -6.72 -3.02
CA PRO A 104 5.55 -5.93 -2.14
C PRO A 104 5.61 -6.51 -0.71
N TYR A 105 4.56 -7.17 -0.24
CA TYR A 105 4.61 -7.91 1.04
C TYR A 105 5.56 -9.10 0.98
N LEU A 106 5.44 -9.94 -0.05
CA LEU A 106 6.33 -11.09 -0.24
C LEU A 106 7.79 -10.63 -0.36
N LEU A 107 8.04 -9.55 -1.08
CA LEU A 107 9.38 -8.96 -1.17
C LEU A 107 9.86 -8.45 0.19
N GLY A 108 9.01 -7.75 0.95
CA GLY A 108 9.33 -7.30 2.30
C GLY A 108 9.68 -8.44 3.25
N PHE A 109 8.90 -9.53 3.22
CA PHE A 109 9.20 -10.75 3.98
C PHE A 109 10.48 -11.43 3.51
N TYR A 110 10.75 -11.44 2.21
CA TYR A 110 11.98 -11.98 1.66
C TYR A 110 13.21 -11.20 2.17
N VAL A 111 13.16 -9.86 2.10
CA VAL A 111 14.24 -8.99 2.59
C VAL A 111 14.42 -9.13 4.11
N LEU A 112 13.32 -9.11 4.87
CA LEU A 112 13.32 -9.25 6.33
C LEU A 112 13.84 -10.62 6.79
N GLY A 113 13.29 -11.69 6.23
CA GLY A 113 13.52 -13.06 6.67
C GLY A 113 14.82 -13.63 6.12
N TYR A 114 14.95 -13.70 4.80
CA TYR A 114 16.09 -14.34 4.15
C TYR A 114 17.33 -13.46 4.21
N ARG A 115 17.23 -12.18 3.87
CA ARG A 115 18.42 -11.31 3.89
C ARG A 115 18.75 -10.77 5.29
N GLY A 116 17.71 -10.53 6.08
CA GLY A 116 17.84 -10.00 7.43
C GLY A 116 18.12 -11.08 8.46
N PHE A 117 17.07 -11.77 8.93
CA PHE A 117 17.18 -12.72 10.04
C PHE A 117 18.11 -13.90 9.73
N TRP A 118 18.00 -14.51 8.54
CA TRP A 118 18.87 -15.62 8.19
C TRP A 118 20.33 -15.18 8.03
N GLY A 119 20.58 -14.02 7.43
CA GLY A 119 21.92 -13.41 7.38
C GLY A 119 22.51 -13.12 8.76
N LEU A 120 21.68 -12.66 9.72
CA LEU A 120 22.11 -12.49 11.12
C LEU A 120 22.44 -13.82 11.80
N ILE A 121 21.67 -14.87 11.54
CA ILE A 121 21.95 -16.21 12.07
C ILE A 121 23.25 -16.76 11.49
N GLU A 122 23.49 -16.61 10.19
CA GLU A 122 24.73 -17.07 9.54
C GLU A 122 25.96 -16.33 10.10
N THR A 123 25.86 -15.01 10.22
CA THR A 123 26.94 -14.16 10.76
C THR A 123 27.13 -14.30 12.26
N SER A 124 26.14 -14.81 13.01
CA SER A 124 26.30 -15.09 14.44
C SER A 124 27.31 -16.22 14.73
N ARG A 125 27.55 -17.11 13.75
CA ARG A 125 28.50 -18.23 13.90
C ARG A 125 29.95 -17.80 13.68
N ASN A 126 30.18 -16.84 12.80
CA ASN A 126 31.49 -16.23 12.52
C ASN A 126 31.28 -14.72 12.41
N PHE A 127 31.47 -14.03 13.54
CA PHE A 127 31.09 -12.62 13.65
C PHE A 127 31.97 -11.73 12.78
N GLU A 128 31.37 -11.20 11.71
CA GLU A 128 31.96 -10.17 10.86
C GLU A 128 31.06 -8.93 10.83
N ALA A 129 31.63 -7.78 11.17
CA ALA A 129 30.87 -6.54 11.35
C ALA A 129 30.17 -6.06 10.05
N GLY A 130 30.81 -6.25 8.89
CA GLY A 130 30.25 -5.84 7.59
C GLY A 130 28.96 -6.60 7.24
N PRO A 131 29.02 -7.93 7.11
CA PRO A 131 27.85 -8.77 6.86
C PRO A 131 26.74 -8.61 7.90
N ALA A 132 27.08 -8.50 9.18
CA ALA A 132 26.11 -8.27 10.25
C ALA A 132 25.38 -6.92 10.08
N GLY A 133 26.10 -5.86 9.68
CA GLY A 133 25.50 -4.56 9.39
C GLY A 133 24.52 -4.59 8.22
N VAL A 134 24.87 -5.28 7.14
CA VAL A 134 23.98 -5.45 5.96
C VAL A 134 22.73 -6.25 6.32
N ALA A 135 22.88 -7.32 7.10
CA ALA A 135 21.76 -8.12 7.56
C ALA A 135 20.83 -7.30 8.47
N MET A 136 21.37 -6.55 9.43
CA MET A 136 20.58 -5.68 10.29
C MET A 136 19.87 -4.56 9.51
N GLY A 137 20.56 -3.95 8.54
CA GLY A 137 19.96 -2.97 7.61
C GLY A 137 18.81 -3.58 6.80
N SER A 138 18.96 -4.84 6.37
CA SER A 138 17.91 -5.58 5.66
C SER A 138 16.70 -5.89 6.56
N VAL A 139 16.92 -6.21 7.84
CA VAL A 139 15.83 -6.38 8.81
C VAL A 139 15.04 -5.08 8.96
N LEU A 140 15.74 -3.95 9.19
CA LEU A 140 15.11 -2.64 9.36
C LEU A 140 14.36 -2.22 8.08
N LEU A 141 14.97 -2.40 6.91
CA LEU A 141 14.36 -2.08 5.62
C LEU A 141 13.12 -2.93 5.35
N GLY A 142 13.21 -4.25 5.59
CA GLY A 142 12.09 -5.17 5.42
C GLY A 142 10.93 -4.81 6.35
N PHE A 143 11.21 -4.54 7.63
CA PHE A 143 10.21 -4.13 8.60
C PHE A 143 9.57 -2.78 8.23
N PHE A 144 10.39 -1.81 7.83
CA PHE A 144 9.92 -0.50 7.41
C PHE A 144 9.00 -0.61 6.19
N LEU A 145 9.41 -1.35 5.15
CA LEU A 145 8.58 -1.59 3.96
C LEU A 145 7.24 -2.23 4.34
N LEU A 146 7.25 -3.29 5.17
CA LEU A 146 6.03 -3.95 5.63
C LEU A 146 5.12 -3.00 6.43
N SER A 147 5.69 -2.11 7.25
CA SER A 147 4.91 -1.11 8.00
C SER A 147 4.21 -0.10 7.09
N GLN A 148 4.88 0.38 6.03
CA GLN A 148 4.30 1.32 5.07
C GLN A 148 3.20 0.64 4.24
N LEU A 149 3.42 -0.61 3.82
CA LEU A 149 2.40 -1.39 3.11
C LEU A 149 1.18 -1.66 3.99
N ARG A 150 1.37 -1.90 5.28
CA ARG A 150 0.28 -2.06 6.24
C ARG A 150 -0.57 -0.81 6.34
N GLN A 151 0.06 0.35 6.48
CA GLN A 151 -0.65 1.63 6.50
C GLN A 151 -1.46 1.87 5.21
N LEU A 152 -0.91 1.56 4.03
CA LEU A 152 -1.66 1.65 2.77
C LEU A 152 -2.88 0.72 2.73
N VAL A 153 -2.75 -0.49 3.27
CA VAL A 153 -3.87 -1.45 3.35
C VAL A 153 -4.95 -0.98 4.31
N GLU A 154 -4.56 -0.48 5.49
CA GLU A 154 -5.49 0.06 6.49
C GLU A 154 -6.29 1.25 5.92
N VAL A 155 -5.64 2.18 5.21
CA VAL A 155 -6.33 3.30 4.55
C VAL A 155 -7.34 2.80 3.52
N ARG A 156 -6.99 1.80 2.71
CA ARG A 156 -7.92 1.27 1.71
C ARG A 156 -9.12 0.57 2.35
N GLN A 157 -8.90 -0.27 3.37
CA GLN A 157 -9.99 -0.95 4.07
C GLN A 157 -11.00 0.06 4.63
N TRP A 158 -10.49 1.16 5.18
CA TRP A 158 -11.32 2.25 5.68
C TRP A 158 -12.12 2.96 4.57
N VAL A 159 -11.48 3.26 3.43
CA VAL A 159 -12.18 3.83 2.26
C VAL A 159 -13.27 2.89 1.77
N ASP A 160 -12.99 1.59 1.73
CA ASP A 160 -13.93 0.56 1.30
C ASP A 160 -15.14 0.48 2.24
N GLU A 161 -14.94 0.53 3.56
CA GLU A 161 -16.01 0.55 4.58
C GLU A 161 -16.90 1.79 4.47
N LEU A 162 -16.32 2.97 4.26
CA LEU A 162 -17.07 4.23 4.15
C LEU A 162 -17.88 4.34 2.88
N VAL A 163 -17.29 3.99 1.73
CA VAL A 163 -18.03 4.00 0.47
C VAL A 163 -19.16 2.97 0.52
N THR A 164 -18.92 1.79 1.10
CA THR A 164 -19.94 0.74 1.21
C THR A 164 -21.09 1.13 2.14
N SER A 165 -20.81 1.83 3.25
CA SER A 165 -21.84 2.32 4.18
C SER A 165 -22.60 3.55 3.68
N ALA A 166 -21.98 4.43 2.90
CA ALA A 166 -22.61 5.64 2.38
C ALA A 166 -23.53 5.40 1.16
N VAL A 167 -23.21 4.41 0.32
CA VAL A 167 -23.98 4.11 -0.91
C VAL A 167 -25.46 3.78 -0.63
N PRO A 168 -25.83 2.91 0.33
CA PRO A 168 -27.23 2.61 0.65
C PRO A 168 -28.01 3.83 1.15
N ALA A 169 -27.38 4.70 1.95
CA ALA A 169 -28.00 5.89 2.51
C ALA A 169 -28.32 6.95 1.45
N GLN A 170 -27.42 7.15 0.48
CA GLN A 170 -27.67 8.06 -0.65
C GLN A 170 -28.78 7.55 -1.58
N LEU A 171 -28.80 6.24 -1.86
CA LEU A 171 -29.86 5.61 -2.67
C LEU A 171 -31.23 5.75 -2.00
N ALA A 172 -31.33 5.54 -0.68
CA ALA A 172 -32.58 5.74 0.06
C ALA A 172 -33.06 7.20 0.02
N GLY A 173 -32.15 8.17 0.16
CA GLY A 173 -32.46 9.59 0.09
C GLY A 173 -32.92 10.06 -1.30
N GLU A 174 -32.28 9.58 -2.37
CA GLU A 174 -32.71 9.88 -3.75
C GLU A 174 -34.09 9.32 -4.07
N VAL A 175 -34.39 8.10 -3.62
CA VAL A 175 -35.70 7.47 -3.81
C VAL A 175 -36.79 8.27 -3.09
N GLN A 176 -36.56 8.72 -1.86
CA GLN A 176 -37.50 9.59 -1.14
C GLN A 176 -37.69 10.95 -1.82
N ARG A 177 -36.62 11.59 -2.30
CA ARG A 177 -36.70 12.87 -3.01
C ARG A 177 -37.49 12.76 -4.32
N LYS A 178 -37.29 11.69 -5.09
CA LYS A 178 -38.06 11.41 -6.32
C LYS A 178 -39.54 11.18 -6.01
N SER A 179 -39.86 10.43 -4.95
CA SER A 179 -41.25 10.20 -4.51
C SER A 179 -41.95 11.49 -4.05
N ARG A 180 -41.26 12.37 -3.32
CA ARG A 180 -41.81 13.68 -2.91
C ARG A 180 -42.04 14.62 -4.11
N ARG A 181 -41.15 14.63 -5.11
CA ARG A 181 -41.34 15.41 -6.35
C ARG A 181 -42.54 14.93 -7.18
N LYS A 182 -42.81 13.63 -7.21
CA LYS A 182 -44.02 13.10 -7.87
C LYS A 182 -45.30 13.51 -7.15
N ARG A 183 -45.31 13.56 -5.81
CA ARG A 183 -46.47 14.02 -5.03
C ARG A 183 -46.80 15.50 -5.19
N LYS A 184 -45.81 16.38 -5.41
CA LYS A 184 -46.04 17.82 -5.64
C LYS A 184 -46.51 18.18 -7.06
N ARG A 185 -46.53 17.22 -7.98
CA ARG A 185 -46.95 17.42 -9.38
C ARG A 185 -48.35 16.86 -9.68
N ARG A 186 -49.03 16.32 -8.67
CA ARG A 186 -50.44 15.96 -8.69
C ARG A 186 -51.18 16.93 -7.78
#